data_AF-A0A318TE63-F1
#
_entry.id   AF-A0A318TE63-F1
#
_cell.length_a   1.000
_cell.length_b   1.000
_cell.length_c   1.000
_cell.angle_alpha   90.00
_cell.angle_beta   90.00
_cell.angle_gamma   90.00
#
_symmetry.space_group_name_H-M   'P 1'
#
loop_
_entity.id
_entity.type
_entity.pdbx_description
1 polymer ?
#
loop_
_entity_poly.entity_id
_entity_poly.type
_entity_poly.pdbx_seq_one_letter_code
_entity_poly.pdbx_strand_id
1 'polypeptide(L)' 'MNQGRIWTVVNPGVGLPLFLGSVAVIAILVHAAVLNNTTWFPKYWNGGGATAAAPVAAPAAPAAPAKK' A
#
# COMPACT_ATOMS: atom_id res chain seq x y z
N MET A 1 -6.42 30.73 -5.02
CA MET A 1 -5.82 30.48 -6.35
C MET A 1 -5.51 31.81 -7.02
N ASN A 2 -4.37 32.44 -6.70
CA ASN A 2 -3.98 33.77 -7.21
C ASN A 2 -2.85 33.73 -8.26
N GLN A 3 -2.44 32.54 -8.70
CA GLN A 3 -1.28 32.31 -9.58
C GLN A 3 -1.64 32.04 -11.05
N GLY A 4 -2.85 32.40 -11.50
CA GLY A 4 -3.27 32.18 -12.89
C GLY A 4 -2.41 32.90 -13.93
N ARG A 5 -1.71 33.97 -13.53
CA ARG A 5 -0.78 34.73 -14.40
C ARG A 5 0.56 34.03 -14.65
N ILE A 6 0.83 32.87 -14.04
CA ILE A 6 2.07 32.11 -14.25
C ILE A 6 2.32 31.81 -15.74
N TRP A 7 1.26 31.65 -16.54
CA TRP A 7 1.35 31.33 -17.95
C TRP A 7 1.75 32.52 -18.85
N THR A 8 1.85 33.74 -18.30
CA THR A 8 2.43 34.87 -19.04
C THR A 8 3.96 34.88 -18.97
N VAL A 9 4.55 34.08 -18.08
CA VAL A 9 6.01 33.98 -17.90
C VAL A 9 6.55 32.56 -18.14
N VAL A 10 5.67 31.55 -18.18
CA VAL A 10 6.01 30.17 -18.52
C VAL A 10 5.11 29.71 -19.67
N ASN A 11 5.70 29.15 -20.73
CA ASN A 11 4.93 28.62 -21.85
C ASN A 11 4.08 27.41 -21.39
N PRO A 12 2.74 27.44 -21.53
CA PRO A 12 1.88 26.36 -21.09
C PRO A 12 2.11 25.03 -21.83
N GLY A 13 2.53 25.07 -23.10
CA GLY A 13 2.82 23.86 -23.88
C GLY A 13 4.00 23.05 -23.35
N VAL A 14 4.89 23.65 -22.56
CA VAL A 14 6.04 22.97 -21.92
C VAL A 14 5.82 22.83 -20.42
N GLY A 15 5.37 23.91 -19.76
CA GLY A 15 5.19 23.94 -18.31
C GLY A 15 4.09 23.01 -17.81
N LEU A 16 2.97 22.88 -18.55
CA LEU A 16 1.87 22.03 -18.12
C LEU A 16 2.21 20.54 -18.26
N PRO A 17 2.79 20.05 -19.37
CA PRO A 17 3.28 18.67 -19.44
C PRO A 17 4.37 18.38 -18.40
N LEU A 18 5.30 19.31 -18.16
CA LEU A 18 6.34 19.12 -17.16
C LEU A 18 5.78 19.05 -15.73
N PHE A 19 4.78 19.88 -15.42
CA PHE A 19 4.08 19.85 -14.14
C PHE A 19 3.39 18.50 -13.91
N LEU A 20 2.53 18.08 -14.84
CA LEU A 20 1.80 16.81 -14.72
C LEU A 20 2.75 15.60 -14.75
N GLY A 21 3.79 15.64 -15.57
CA GLY A 21 4.83 14.61 -15.62
C GLY A 21 5.58 14.50 -14.30
N SER A 22 5.96 15.62 -13.68
CA SER A 22 6.62 15.63 -12.38
C SER A 22 5.73 15.04 -11.29
N VAL A 23 4.44 15.41 -11.27
CA VAL A 23 3.47 14.84 -10.32
C VAL A 23 3.34 13.33 -10.50
N ALA A 24 3.30 12.83 -11.75
CA ALA A 24 3.24 11.40 -12.02
C ALA A 24 4.51 10.67 -11.54
N VAL A 25 5.70 11.22 -11.79
CA VAL A 25 6.98 10.66 -11.31
C VAL A 25 7.00 10.61 -9.78
N ILE A 26 6.62 11.69 -9.11
CA ILE A 26 6.54 11.74 -7.64
C ILE A 26 5.56 10.68 -7.12
N ALA A 27 4.39 10.55 -7.73
CA ALA A 27 3.41 9.55 -7.32
C ALA A 27 3.99 8.13 -7.41
N ILE A 28 4.65 7.78 -8.51
CA ILE A 28 5.28 6.46 -8.68
C ILE A 28 6.37 6.22 -7.64
N LEU A 29 7.24 7.22 -7.39
CA LEU A 29 8.30 7.11 -6.39
C LEU A 29 7.76 6.91 -4.98
N VAL A 30 6.70 7.63 -4.61
CA VAL A 30 6.05 7.45 -3.30
C VAL A 30 5.45 6.05 -3.20
N HIS A 31 4.76 5.55 -4.23
CA HIS A 31 4.21 4.20 -4.21
C HIS A 31 5.32 3.14 -4.10
N ALA A 32 6.42 3.29 -4.84
CA ALA A 32 7.58 2.42 -4.73
C ALA A 32 8.21 2.47 -3.33
N ALA A 33 8.30 3.65 -2.72
CA ALA A 33 8.79 3.81 -1.36
C ALA A 33 7.90 3.08 -0.35
N VAL A 34 6.57 3.22 -0.43
CA VAL A 34 5.64 2.50 0.45
C VAL A 34 5.71 0.99 0.22
N LEU A 35 5.83 0.55 -1.03
CA LEU A 35 5.99 -0.86 -1.36
C LEU A 35 7.23 -1.47 -0.69
N ASN A 36 8.36 -0.75 -0.71
CA ASN A 36 9.63 -1.27 -0.21
C ASN A 36 9.85 -1.09 1.30
N ASN A 37 9.17 -0.10 1.92
CA ASN A 37 9.40 0.25 3.33
C ASN A 37 8.23 -0.13 4.25
N THR A 38 7.20 -0.81 3.75
CA THR A 38 6.08 -1.28 4.56
C THR A 38 5.79 -2.76 4.29
N THR A 39 5.19 -3.45 5.25
CA THR A 39 4.88 -4.87 5.10
C THR A 39 3.49 -5.14 4.57
N TRP A 40 2.58 -4.16 4.61
CA TRP A 40 1.18 -4.36 4.21
C TRP A 40 1.00 -4.29 2.69
N PHE A 41 1.74 -3.43 1.98
CA PHE A 41 1.56 -3.24 0.54
C PHE A 41 2.03 -4.48 -0.25
N PRO A 42 3.20 -5.08 0.02
CA PRO A 42 3.56 -6.36 -0.59
C PRO A 42 2.57 -7.49 -0.25
N LYS A 43 2.07 -7.55 1.00
CA LYS A 43 1.05 -8.54 1.41
C LYS A 43 -0.28 -8.37 0.67
N TYR A 44 -0.68 -7.13 0.38
CA TYR A 44 -1.87 -6.83 -0.41
C TYR A 44 -1.72 -7.36 -1.85
N TRP A 45 -0.59 -7.10 -2.51
CA TRP A 45 -0.32 -7.62 -3.86
C TRP A 45 -0.13 -9.12 -3.92
N ASN A 46 0.38 -9.74 -2.85
CA ASN A 46 0.52 -11.19 -2.75
C ASN A 46 -0.80 -11.92 -2.45
N GLY A 47 -1.96 -11.25 -2.61
CA GLY A 47 -3.29 -11.86 -2.51
C GLY A 47 -3.94 -11.80 -1.13
N GLY A 48 -3.46 -10.95 -0.22
CA GLY A 48 -3.85 -10.96 1.19
C GLY A 48 -3.19 -12.16 1.86
N GLY A 49 -2.29 -11.90 2.81
CA GLY A 49 -1.54 -12.95 3.51
C GLY A 49 -2.45 -14.12 3.83
N ALA A 50 -2.02 -15.33 3.45
CA ALA A 50 -2.71 -16.59 3.68
C ALA A 50 -3.58 -16.42 4.93
N THR A 51 -4.91 -16.46 4.75
CA THR A 51 -5.84 -16.50 5.87
C THR A 51 -5.26 -17.53 6.81
N ALA A 52 -4.67 -17.07 7.90
CA ALA A 52 -4.04 -17.97 8.86
C ALA A 52 -5.19 -18.91 9.22
N ALA A 53 -5.07 -20.17 8.82
CA ALA A 53 -6.08 -21.16 9.10
C ALA A 53 -6.39 -21.00 10.58
N ALA A 54 -7.66 -20.70 10.89
CA ALA A 54 -8.09 -20.57 12.27
C ALA A 54 -7.48 -21.75 13.04
N PRO A 55 -6.83 -21.54 14.19
CA PRO A 55 -6.23 -22.63 14.93
C PRO A 55 -7.32 -23.68 15.11
N VAL A 56 -7.18 -24.80 14.39
CA VAL A 56 -8.03 -25.96 14.60
C VAL A 56 -7.77 -26.31 16.05
N ALA A 57 -8.76 -26.05 16.91
CA ALA A 57 -8.71 -26.47 18.28
C ALA A 57 -8.33 -27.94 18.27
N ALA A 58 -7.18 -28.27 18.86
CA ALA A 58 -6.77 -29.66 19.02
C ALA A 58 -7.95 -30.41 19.65
N PRO A 59 -8.36 -31.58 19.12
CA PRO A 59 -9.42 -32.35 19.75
C PRO A 59 -9.03 -32.55 21.20
N ALA A 60 -9.93 -32.12 22.10
CA ALA A 60 -9.72 -32.24 23.54
C ALA A 60 -9.32 -33.68 23.86
N ALA A 61 -8.15 -33.85 24.48
CA ALA A 61 -7.73 -35.15 24.98
C ALA A 61 -8.83 -35.71 25.90
N PRO A 62 -9.26 -36.97 25.74
CA PRO A 62 -10.27 -37.55 26.60
C PRO A 62 -9.78 -37.50 28.05
N ALA A 63 -10.62 -36.94 28.93
CA ALA A 63 -10.34 -36.87 30.36
C ALA A 63 -10.03 -38.26 30.91
N ALA A 64 -8.84 -38.42 31.50
CA ALA A 64 -8.47 -39.63 32.23
C ALA A 64 -9.45 -39.85 33.39
N PRO A 65 -9.92 -41.08 33.65
CA PRO A 65 -10.87 -41.35 34.71
C PRO A 65 -10.23 -41.07 36.08
N ALA A 66 -10.90 -40.27 36.90
CA ALA A 66 -10.51 -40.02 38.28
C ALA A 66 -10.59 -41.34 39.08
N LYS A 67 -9.46 -41.77 39.64
CA LYS A 67 -9.42 -42.80 40.68
C LYS A 67 -10.15 -42.28 41.92
N LYS A 68 -11.21 -42.98 42.31
CA LYS A 68 -11.64 -43.15 43.70
C LYS A 68 -11.95 -44.63 43.92
#